data_AF-A0A139AR41-F1
#
_entry.id   AF-A0A139AR41-F1
#
_cell.length_a   1.000
_cell.length_b   1.000
_cell.length_c   1.000
_cell.angle_alpha   90.00
_cell.angle_beta   90.00
_cell.angle_gamma   90.00
#
_symmetry.space_group_name_H-M   'P 1'
#
loop_
_entity.id
_entity.type
_entity.pdbx_description
1 polymer ?
#
loop_
_entity_poly.entity_id
_entity_poly.type
_entity_poly.pdbx_seq_one_letter_code
_entity_poly.pdbx_strand_id
1 'polypeptide(L)'
;MSPIPSTPANDSDNSKAKPKKLPWWIYFVDITDAVPPLLFMAAMVLWNKSDSAKAFYAELFKNFPGKEELADQMLNVITGDVVLKWFWGTSAAFALLDLFQWPKFLYAYRIQSKPPPTASYFFKIAVMNFLSSLFIMGPVSKYVMYPIWQWRGGMENLKTIPTAWQSVKEFLIMEAWFEFWLYTSHRIMHLPALYKLTHKRHHVHHNPFTVANFYSTPFEQIFQNNLSGLGALLLPAHPSTMWFFSAYRYLETATSHSGYAIPFSTNAIFHNYHHRMFEGNYGIHAGIPFMDLICGTSHEYFQWRYKYAMTHHWLTNRPIKDAASDVVKELDVEGVDLGGA
;
A
#
# COMPACT_ATOMS: atom_id res chain seq x y z
N MET A 1 -64.31 4.00 30.38
CA MET A 1 -63.35 3.45 29.40
C MET A 1 -62.58 4.62 28.82
N SER A 2 -61.36 4.84 29.30
CA SER A 2 -60.49 5.92 28.85
C SER A 2 -59.83 5.54 27.51
N PRO A 3 -59.66 6.47 26.55
CA PRO A 3 -58.91 6.18 25.34
C PRO A 3 -57.40 6.09 25.65
N ILE A 4 -56.78 5.08 25.05
CA ILE A 4 -55.35 4.77 25.10
C ILE A 4 -54.56 5.91 24.44
N PRO A 5 -53.38 6.33 24.96
CA PRO A 5 -52.58 7.39 24.36
C PRO A 5 -52.04 6.95 23.00
N SER A 6 -52.06 7.86 22.04
CA SER A 6 -51.40 7.71 20.74
C SER A 6 -49.92 7.38 20.92
N THR A 7 -49.48 6.32 20.24
CA THR A 7 -48.07 5.97 19.99
C THR A 7 -47.26 7.19 19.53
N PRO A 8 -46.01 7.37 19.97
CA PRO A 8 -45.15 8.41 19.43
C PRO A 8 -44.91 8.16 17.94
N ALA A 9 -44.92 9.25 17.18
CA ALA A 9 -44.65 9.24 15.75
C ALA A 9 -43.32 8.54 15.45
N ASN A 10 -43.35 7.75 14.38
CA ASN A 10 -42.22 7.07 13.78
C ASN A 10 -41.19 8.12 13.37
N ASP A 11 -40.06 8.22 14.09
CA ASP A 11 -38.86 8.94 13.65
C ASP A 11 -38.20 8.15 12.51
N SER A 12 -38.86 8.11 11.36
CA SER A 12 -38.38 7.46 10.14
C SER A 12 -37.89 8.50 9.13
N ASP A 13 -36.84 9.26 9.45
CA ASP A 13 -36.02 9.92 8.40
C ASP A 13 -34.63 10.44 8.86
N ASN A 14 -34.02 9.88 9.92
CA ASN A 14 -32.68 10.30 10.34
C ASN A 14 -31.54 9.48 9.70
N SER A 15 -31.85 8.54 8.80
CA SER A 15 -30.86 7.64 8.17
C SER A 15 -30.16 8.22 6.94
N LYS A 16 -30.57 9.41 6.46
CA LYS A 16 -30.01 10.05 5.26
C LYS A 16 -29.10 11.25 5.52
N ALA A 17 -29.05 11.76 6.76
CA ALA A 17 -28.19 12.90 7.07
C ALA A 17 -26.75 12.42 7.31
N LYS A 18 -25.85 12.65 6.34
CA LYS A 18 -24.40 12.45 6.55
C LYS A 18 -23.97 13.28 7.78
N PRO A 19 -23.35 12.68 8.80
CA PRO A 19 -22.91 13.42 9.99
C PRO A 19 -21.94 14.54 9.58
N LYS A 20 -22.22 15.76 10.03
CA LYS A 20 -21.39 16.95 9.75
C LYS A 20 -19.98 16.84 10.33
N LYS A 21 -19.79 16.02 11.37
CA LYS A 21 -18.49 15.68 11.96
C LYS A 21 -18.45 14.19 12.28
N LEU A 22 -17.44 13.51 11.76
CA LEU A 22 -17.16 12.13 12.10
C LEU A 22 -16.36 12.06 13.41
N PRO A 23 -16.51 11.00 14.21
CA PRO A 23 -15.70 10.82 15.40
C PRO A 23 -14.22 10.63 15.03
N TRP A 24 -13.32 11.18 15.84
CA TRP A 24 -11.88 11.23 15.54
C TRP A 24 -11.25 9.86 15.25
N TRP A 25 -11.76 8.80 15.88
CA TRP A 25 -11.22 7.44 15.73
C TRP A 25 -11.46 6.87 14.32
N ILE A 26 -12.42 7.38 13.54
CA ILE A 26 -12.69 6.88 12.19
C ILE A 26 -11.53 7.14 11.23
N TYR A 27 -10.70 8.14 11.52
CA TYR A 27 -9.60 8.57 10.65
C TYR A 27 -8.37 7.67 10.79
N PHE A 28 -8.32 6.83 11.83
CA PHE A 28 -7.34 5.76 11.95
C PHE A 28 -7.80 4.60 11.08
N VAL A 29 -7.39 4.60 9.80
CA VAL A 29 -7.44 3.40 8.95
C VAL A 29 -6.83 2.28 9.78
N ASP A 30 -7.58 1.17 9.89
CA ASP A 30 -7.40 0.06 10.84
C ASP A 30 -6.12 0.16 11.68
N ILE A 31 -6.21 0.38 13.00
CA ILE A 31 -5.02 0.61 13.85
C ILE A 31 -3.97 -0.51 13.69
N THR A 32 -4.39 -1.70 13.26
CA THR A 32 -3.48 -2.81 12.94
C THR A 32 -2.60 -2.53 11.72
N ASP A 33 -3.01 -1.68 10.79
CA ASP A 33 -2.25 -1.22 9.62
C ASP A 33 -1.09 -0.31 10.02
N ALA A 34 -1.19 0.42 11.14
CA ALA A 34 -0.08 1.23 11.66
C ALA A 34 1.02 0.37 12.31
N VAL A 35 0.77 -0.93 12.57
CA VAL A 35 1.73 -1.81 13.25
C VAL A 35 2.90 -2.20 12.33
N PRO A 36 2.70 -2.64 11.07
CA PRO A 36 3.79 -2.95 10.15
C PRO A 36 4.89 -1.89 10.05
N PRO A 37 4.65 -0.60 9.73
CA PRO A 37 5.72 0.40 9.66
C PRO A 37 6.52 0.50 10.95
N LEU A 38 5.85 0.43 12.12
CA LEU A 38 6.50 0.46 13.42
C LEU A 38 7.39 -0.78 13.67
N LEU A 39 6.91 -1.96 13.28
CA LEU A 39 7.68 -3.21 13.39
C LEU A 39 8.91 -3.19 12.48
N PHE A 40 8.79 -2.68 11.25
CA PHE A 40 9.94 -2.55 10.36
C PHE A 40 10.96 -1.54 10.87
N MET A 41 10.52 -0.41 11.41
CA MET A 41 11.42 0.55 12.06
C MET A 41 12.12 -0.05 13.28
N ALA A 42 11.40 -0.77 14.14
CA ALA A 42 11.97 -1.45 15.30
C ALA A 42 12.96 -2.54 14.88
N ALA A 43 12.60 -3.38 13.91
CA ALA A 43 13.46 -4.44 13.37
C ALA A 43 14.74 -3.87 12.75
N MET A 44 14.65 -2.76 12.01
CA MET A 44 15.81 -2.04 11.47
C MET A 44 16.76 -1.57 12.58
N VAL A 45 16.23 -0.92 13.63
CA VAL A 45 17.05 -0.44 14.75
C VAL A 45 17.71 -1.60 15.49
N LEU A 46 16.96 -2.69 15.72
CA LEU A 46 17.50 -3.90 16.38
C LEU A 46 18.55 -4.57 15.51
N TRP A 47 18.32 -4.68 14.20
CA TRP A 47 19.29 -5.18 13.23
C TRP A 47 20.59 -4.37 13.31
N ASN A 48 20.52 -3.04 13.14
CA ASN A 48 21.70 -2.18 13.15
C ASN A 48 22.48 -2.21 14.48
N LYS A 49 21.85 -2.59 15.60
CA LYS A 49 22.53 -2.78 16.90
C LYS A 49 23.11 -4.18 17.10
N SER A 50 22.65 -5.17 16.35
CA SER A 50 22.99 -6.57 16.55
C SER A 50 24.44 -6.89 16.15
N ASP A 51 25.02 -7.88 16.80
CA ASP A 51 26.36 -8.37 16.45
C ASP A 51 26.36 -9.08 15.08
N SER A 52 25.23 -9.68 14.69
CA SER A 52 25.04 -10.25 13.35
C SER A 52 25.17 -9.19 12.26
N ALA A 53 24.54 -8.02 12.44
CA ALA A 53 24.68 -6.94 11.47
C ALA A 53 26.11 -6.40 11.43
N LYS A 54 26.77 -6.23 12.59
CA LYS A 54 28.18 -5.80 12.63
C LYS A 54 29.08 -6.78 11.88
N ALA A 55 28.90 -8.08 12.09
CA ALA A 55 29.65 -9.12 11.38
C ALA A 55 29.38 -9.08 9.87
N PHE A 56 28.10 -8.96 9.47
CA PHE A 56 27.69 -8.84 8.09
C PHE A 56 28.29 -7.61 7.40
N TYR A 57 28.24 -6.43 8.03
CA TYR A 57 28.86 -5.22 7.49
C TYR A 57 30.38 -5.32 7.45
N ALA A 58 31.02 -5.91 8.47
CA ALA A 58 32.47 -6.13 8.47
C ALA A 58 32.91 -7.06 7.32
N GLU A 59 32.16 -8.12 7.04
CA GLU A 59 32.40 -9.01 5.91
C GLU A 59 32.19 -8.30 4.57
N LEU A 60 31.10 -7.53 4.42
CA LEU A 60 30.87 -6.71 3.24
C LEU A 60 32.01 -5.73 2.98
N PHE A 61 32.42 -4.96 3.98
CA PHE A 61 33.50 -3.97 3.83
C PHE A 61 34.85 -4.62 3.54
N LYS A 62 35.07 -5.85 4.05
CA LYS A 62 36.27 -6.63 3.76
C LYS A 62 36.27 -7.15 2.31
N ASN A 63 35.15 -7.67 1.83
CA ASN A 63 35.03 -8.29 0.51
C ASN A 63 34.88 -7.25 -0.62
N PHE A 64 34.36 -6.07 -0.30
CA PHE A 64 34.17 -4.96 -1.24
C PHE A 64 34.84 -3.69 -0.72
N PRO A 65 36.19 -3.60 -0.78
CA PRO A 65 36.92 -2.44 -0.27
C PRO A 65 36.70 -1.19 -1.13
N GLY A 66 36.33 -1.35 -2.41
CA GLY A 66 35.94 -0.26 -3.30
C GLY A 66 34.57 0.28 -2.92
N LYS A 67 34.47 1.60 -2.71
CA LYS A 67 33.20 2.29 -2.41
C LYS A 67 32.14 1.95 -3.48
N GLU A 68 32.50 1.98 -4.76
CA GLU A 68 31.56 1.72 -5.88
C GLU A 68 31.08 0.27 -5.92
N GLU A 69 31.97 -0.69 -5.70
CA GLU A 69 31.65 -2.13 -5.69
C GLU A 69 30.73 -2.47 -4.51
N LEU A 70 31.05 -1.93 -3.33
CA LEU A 70 30.21 -2.07 -2.14
C LEU A 70 28.81 -1.52 -2.38
N ALA A 71 28.73 -0.35 -3.00
CA ALA A 71 27.48 0.31 -3.29
C ALA A 71 26.64 -0.42 -4.35
N ASP A 72 27.24 -0.95 -5.42
CA ASP A 72 26.55 -1.81 -6.40
C ASP A 72 26.04 -3.08 -5.71
N GLN A 73 26.84 -3.71 -4.85
CA GLN A 73 26.41 -4.88 -4.09
C GLN A 73 25.22 -4.57 -3.18
N MET A 74 25.23 -3.44 -2.47
CA MET A 74 24.13 -3.04 -1.60
C MET A 74 22.86 -2.66 -2.37
N LEU A 75 22.99 -2.14 -3.59
CA LEU A 75 21.88 -1.90 -4.50
C LEU A 75 21.29 -3.22 -5.03
N ASN A 76 22.14 -4.19 -5.39
CA ASN A 76 21.72 -5.52 -5.85
C ASN A 76 20.92 -6.28 -4.77
N VAL A 77 21.24 -6.07 -3.48
CA VAL A 77 20.44 -6.59 -2.37
C VAL A 77 19.01 -6.01 -2.39
N ILE A 78 18.85 -4.71 -2.70
CA ILE A 78 17.52 -4.08 -2.81
C ILE A 78 16.77 -4.63 -4.02
N THR A 79 17.38 -4.55 -5.20
CA THR A 79 16.71 -4.84 -6.47
C THR A 79 16.46 -6.34 -6.68
N GLY A 80 17.28 -7.20 -6.08
CA GLY A 80 17.12 -8.66 -6.11
C GLY A 80 16.41 -9.18 -4.86
N ASP A 81 17.15 -9.28 -3.76
CA ASP A 81 16.74 -10.01 -2.56
C ASP A 81 15.48 -9.45 -1.89
N VAL A 82 15.44 -8.14 -1.67
CA VAL A 82 14.33 -7.50 -0.94
C VAL A 82 13.05 -7.60 -1.76
N VAL A 83 13.10 -7.29 -3.06
CA VAL A 83 11.95 -7.42 -3.98
C VAL A 83 11.46 -8.87 -4.04
N LEU A 84 12.37 -9.83 -4.22
CA LEU A 84 12.02 -11.25 -4.34
C LEU A 84 11.35 -11.76 -3.06
N LYS A 85 11.89 -11.44 -1.88
CA LYS A 85 11.35 -11.92 -0.61
C LYS A 85 10.03 -11.25 -0.27
N TRP A 86 9.95 -9.93 -0.33
CA TRP A 86 8.82 -9.18 0.21
C TRP A 86 7.69 -8.98 -0.79
N PHE A 87 7.98 -8.65 -2.04
CA PHE A 87 6.93 -8.50 -3.05
C PHE A 87 6.50 -9.87 -3.59
N TRP A 88 7.43 -10.64 -4.13
CA TRP A 88 7.11 -11.91 -4.79
C TRP A 88 6.73 -13.00 -3.78
N GLY A 89 7.39 -13.07 -2.62
CA GLY A 89 7.01 -13.99 -1.54
C GLY A 89 5.59 -13.72 -1.02
N THR A 90 5.26 -12.46 -0.72
CA THR A 90 3.89 -12.08 -0.32
C THR A 90 2.89 -12.37 -1.44
N SER A 91 3.23 -12.03 -2.68
CA SER A 91 2.36 -12.30 -3.84
C SER A 91 2.09 -13.79 -4.04
N ALA A 92 3.11 -14.64 -3.85
CA ALA A 92 2.98 -16.08 -3.90
C ALA A 92 2.08 -16.61 -2.78
N ALA A 93 2.22 -16.10 -1.55
CA ALA A 93 1.36 -16.51 -0.44
C ALA A 93 -0.12 -16.23 -0.72
N PHE A 94 -0.46 -15.04 -1.24
CA PHE A 94 -1.82 -14.72 -1.65
C PHE A 94 -2.29 -15.52 -2.88
N ALA A 95 -1.41 -15.79 -3.84
CA ALA A 95 -1.73 -16.65 -4.97
C ALA A 95 -2.10 -18.08 -4.53
N LEU A 96 -1.36 -18.64 -3.56
CA LEU A 96 -1.68 -19.94 -2.97
C LEU A 96 -3.01 -19.88 -2.20
N LEU A 97 -3.27 -18.80 -1.47
CA LEU A 97 -4.54 -18.58 -0.79
C LEU A 97 -5.71 -18.53 -1.78
N ASP A 98 -5.55 -17.87 -2.92
CA ASP A 98 -6.55 -17.81 -3.99
C ASP A 98 -6.74 -19.17 -4.69
N LEU A 99 -5.64 -19.88 -4.98
CA LEU A 99 -5.64 -21.15 -5.68
C LEU A 99 -6.30 -22.27 -4.86
N PHE A 100 -5.92 -22.38 -3.58
CA PHE A 100 -6.42 -23.45 -2.71
C PHE A 100 -7.66 -23.04 -1.91
N GLN A 101 -7.95 -21.73 -1.82
CA GLN A 101 -8.97 -21.18 -0.94
C GLN A 101 -8.82 -21.70 0.49
N TRP A 102 -7.56 -21.85 0.93
CA TRP A 102 -7.17 -22.44 2.19
C TRP A 102 -5.89 -21.75 2.71
N PRO A 103 -5.75 -21.52 4.03
CA PRO A 103 -6.69 -21.91 5.08
C PRO A 103 -7.96 -21.06 5.10
N LYS A 104 -9.11 -21.69 5.40
CA LYS A 104 -10.44 -21.06 5.31
C LYS A 104 -10.57 -19.82 6.21
N PHE A 105 -9.87 -19.79 7.34
CA PHE A 105 -9.87 -18.64 8.24
C PHE A 105 -9.18 -17.40 7.63
N LEU A 106 -8.13 -17.57 6.80
CA LEU A 106 -7.53 -16.47 6.04
C LEU A 106 -8.36 -16.11 4.82
N TYR A 107 -8.86 -17.13 4.10
CA TYR A 107 -9.67 -16.91 2.90
C TYR A 107 -10.96 -16.13 3.19
N ALA A 108 -11.48 -16.26 4.41
CA ALA A 108 -12.64 -15.49 4.86
C ALA A 108 -12.42 -13.97 4.75
N TYR A 109 -11.19 -13.46 4.94
CA TYR A 109 -10.89 -12.03 4.88
C TYR A 109 -10.93 -11.40 3.48
N ARG A 110 -11.32 -12.16 2.46
CA ARG A 110 -11.51 -11.65 1.11
C ARG A 110 -12.49 -10.48 1.12
N ILE A 111 -12.11 -9.39 0.47
CA ILE A 111 -12.90 -8.16 0.44
C ILE A 111 -14.06 -8.33 -0.53
N GLN A 112 -13.80 -8.65 -1.80
CA GLN A 112 -14.87 -8.74 -2.80
C GLN A 112 -15.41 -10.16 -2.95
N SER A 113 -16.72 -10.28 -3.22
CA SER A 113 -17.40 -11.56 -3.46
C SER A 113 -17.02 -12.24 -4.78
N LYS A 114 -16.42 -11.49 -5.72
CA LYS A 114 -15.97 -12.02 -7.01
C LYS A 114 -14.84 -13.04 -6.81
N PRO A 115 -14.83 -14.15 -7.59
CA PRO A 115 -13.78 -15.16 -7.51
C PRO A 115 -12.42 -14.59 -7.90
N PRO A 116 -11.32 -15.24 -7.49
CA PRO A 116 -9.97 -14.79 -7.85
C PRO A 116 -9.70 -14.96 -9.34
N PRO A 117 -8.67 -14.29 -9.87
CA PRO A 117 -8.23 -14.54 -11.24
C PRO A 117 -7.87 -16.03 -11.42
N THR A 118 -8.02 -16.53 -12.65
CA THR A 118 -7.53 -17.87 -12.97
C THR A 118 -6.00 -17.92 -12.80
N ALA A 119 -5.47 -19.10 -12.47
CA ALA A 119 -4.02 -19.28 -12.32
C ALA A 119 -3.23 -18.88 -13.58
N SER A 120 -3.77 -19.16 -14.77
CA SER A 120 -3.16 -18.75 -16.04
C SER A 120 -3.13 -17.24 -16.23
N TYR A 121 -4.20 -16.54 -15.83
CA TYR A 121 -4.24 -15.09 -15.90
C TYR A 121 -3.31 -14.46 -14.87
N PHE A 122 -3.30 -14.96 -13.63
CA PHE A 122 -2.36 -14.54 -12.60
C PHE A 122 -0.92 -14.68 -13.10
N PHE A 123 -0.55 -15.85 -13.64
CA PHE A 123 0.79 -16.11 -14.16
C PHE A 123 1.17 -15.15 -15.30
N LYS A 124 0.23 -14.88 -16.23
CA LYS A 124 0.44 -13.89 -17.29
C LYS A 124 0.77 -12.52 -16.72
N ILE A 125 -0.02 -12.03 -15.75
CA ILE A 125 0.20 -10.71 -15.14
C ILE A 125 1.50 -10.68 -14.32
N ALA A 126 1.81 -11.76 -13.60
CA ALA A 126 3.07 -11.93 -12.88
C ALA A 126 4.27 -11.84 -13.82
N VAL A 127 4.27 -12.54 -14.96
CA VAL A 127 5.36 -12.46 -15.95
C VAL A 127 5.48 -11.04 -16.52
N MET A 128 4.36 -10.40 -16.87
CA MET A 128 4.39 -9.02 -17.37
C MET A 128 4.97 -8.04 -16.35
N ASN A 129 4.58 -8.18 -15.08
CA ASN A 129 5.10 -7.39 -13.98
C ASN A 129 6.60 -7.65 -13.76
N PHE A 130 7.04 -8.91 -13.74
CA PHE A 130 8.45 -9.27 -13.63
C PHE A 130 9.29 -8.66 -14.76
N LEU A 131 8.84 -8.79 -16.00
CA LEU A 131 9.53 -8.20 -17.15
C LEU A 131 9.56 -6.67 -17.07
N SER A 132 8.47 -6.03 -16.64
CA SER A 132 8.44 -4.58 -16.48
C SER A 132 9.37 -4.11 -15.36
N SER A 133 9.41 -4.84 -14.25
CA SER A 133 10.35 -4.59 -13.16
C SER A 133 11.81 -4.71 -13.63
N LEU A 134 12.11 -5.72 -14.46
CA LEU A 134 13.45 -5.97 -14.98
C LEU A 134 13.90 -4.95 -16.04
N PHE A 135 13.00 -4.55 -16.95
CA PHE A 135 13.37 -3.75 -18.13
C PHE A 135 12.99 -2.26 -18.03
N ILE A 136 12.20 -1.87 -17.03
CA ILE A 136 11.78 -0.47 -16.83
C ILE A 136 12.27 0.01 -15.46
N MET A 137 11.76 -0.59 -14.38
CA MET A 137 12.04 -0.08 -13.03
C MET A 137 13.50 -0.30 -12.63
N GLY A 138 14.07 -1.48 -12.92
CA GLY A 138 15.45 -1.85 -12.63
C GLY A 138 16.47 -0.90 -13.27
N PRO A 139 16.42 -0.66 -14.59
CA PRO A 139 17.28 0.30 -15.27
C PRO A 139 17.15 1.72 -14.72
N VAL A 140 15.93 2.20 -14.42
CA VAL A 140 15.75 3.52 -13.80
C VAL A 140 16.40 3.58 -12.41
N SER A 141 16.21 2.55 -11.59
CA SER A 141 16.88 2.47 -10.29
C SER A 141 18.41 2.48 -10.42
N LYS A 142 18.97 1.70 -11.35
CA LYS A 142 20.42 1.55 -11.54
C LYS A 142 21.09 2.75 -12.21
N TYR A 143 20.49 3.29 -13.26
CA TYR A 143 21.14 4.31 -14.10
C TYR A 143 20.69 5.74 -13.80
N VAL A 144 19.64 5.93 -12.99
CA VAL A 144 19.15 7.27 -12.62
C VAL A 144 19.18 7.45 -11.11
N MET A 145 18.42 6.64 -10.36
CA MET A 145 18.28 6.86 -8.92
C MET A 145 19.59 6.64 -8.16
N TYR A 146 20.31 5.57 -8.48
CA TYR A 146 21.57 5.24 -7.83
C TYR A 146 22.66 6.31 -8.05
N PRO A 147 22.97 6.77 -9.29
CA PRO A 147 23.91 7.88 -9.48
C PRO A 147 23.54 9.15 -8.73
N ILE A 148 22.24 9.48 -8.64
CA ILE A 148 21.77 10.62 -7.85
C ILE A 148 22.03 10.38 -6.36
N TRP A 149 21.76 9.19 -5.83
CA TRP A 149 22.07 8.85 -4.44
C TRP A 149 23.56 9.00 -4.15
N GLN A 150 24.42 8.53 -5.05
CA GLN A 150 25.87 8.67 -4.94
C GLN A 150 26.28 10.15 -4.91
N TRP A 151 25.79 10.94 -5.86
CA TRP A 151 26.05 12.38 -5.94
C TRP A 151 25.62 13.15 -4.69
N ARG A 152 24.52 12.72 -4.05
CA ARG A 152 24.01 13.30 -2.79
C ARG A 152 24.80 12.91 -1.54
N GLY A 153 25.85 12.10 -1.68
CA GLY A 153 26.72 11.68 -0.57
C GLY A 153 26.37 10.31 0.02
N GLY A 154 25.54 9.51 -0.65
CA GLY A 154 25.17 8.16 -0.22
C GLY A 154 26.36 7.27 0.12
N MET A 155 27.43 7.42 -0.65
CA MET A 155 28.68 6.68 -0.51
C MET A 155 29.40 6.93 0.82
N GLU A 156 29.20 8.09 1.44
CA GLU A 156 29.84 8.41 2.73
C GLU A 156 29.17 7.68 3.88
N ASN A 157 27.87 7.39 3.77
CA ASN A 157 27.13 6.66 4.78
C ASN A 157 27.42 5.15 4.75
N LEU A 158 28.11 4.64 3.73
CA LEU A 158 28.38 3.20 3.61
C LEU A 158 29.34 2.66 4.66
N LYS A 159 30.21 3.48 5.25
CA LYS A 159 31.32 3.00 6.09
C LYS A 159 30.95 2.83 7.56
N THR A 160 29.75 3.27 7.94
CA THR A 160 29.33 3.29 9.34
C THR A 160 27.90 2.80 9.44
N ILE A 161 27.67 1.86 10.35
CA ILE A 161 26.32 1.42 10.69
C ILE A 161 25.55 2.60 11.28
N PRO A 162 24.33 2.89 10.81
CA PRO A 162 23.59 4.07 11.22
C PRO A 162 23.14 3.93 12.68
N THR A 163 23.13 5.06 13.39
CA THR A 163 22.58 5.11 14.76
C THR A 163 21.06 4.89 14.74
N ALA A 164 20.47 4.49 15.87
CA ALA A 164 19.02 4.31 15.97
C ALA A 164 18.24 5.57 15.56
N TRP A 165 18.70 6.74 16.01
CA TRP A 165 18.10 8.03 15.64
C TRP A 165 18.23 8.31 14.14
N GLN A 166 19.41 8.06 13.56
CA GLN A 166 19.61 8.22 12.13
C GLN A 166 18.67 7.31 11.33
N SER A 167 18.59 6.03 11.67
CA SER A 167 17.73 5.06 11.00
C SER A 167 16.26 5.50 11.05
N VAL A 168 15.74 5.86 12.24
CA VAL A 168 14.34 6.31 12.38
C VAL A 168 14.08 7.61 11.61
N LYS A 169 14.97 8.59 11.71
CA LYS A 169 14.85 9.87 11.00
C LYS A 169 14.81 9.69 9.49
N GLU A 170 15.72 8.88 8.94
CA GLU A 170 15.78 8.58 7.50
C GLU A 170 14.49 7.87 7.06
N PHE A 171 14.04 6.85 7.80
CA PHE A 171 12.81 6.11 7.50
C PHE A 171 11.58 7.04 7.46
N LEU A 172 11.40 7.89 8.48
CA LEU A 172 10.26 8.82 8.56
C LEU A 172 10.25 9.84 7.41
N ILE A 173 11.42 10.31 6.98
CA ILE A 173 11.51 11.26 5.86
C ILE A 173 11.24 10.56 4.53
N MET A 174 11.68 9.32 4.38
CA MET A 174 11.34 8.49 3.22
C MET A 174 9.84 8.20 3.16
N GLU A 175 9.21 7.90 4.30
CA GLU A 175 7.76 7.73 4.43
C GLU A 175 6.99 9.00 4.06
N ALA A 176 7.39 10.14 4.60
CA ALA A 176 6.75 11.42 4.31
C ALA A 176 6.83 11.77 2.81
N TRP A 177 7.99 11.53 2.19
CA TRP A 177 8.14 11.72 0.74
C TRP A 177 7.27 10.75 -0.04
N PHE A 178 7.27 9.47 0.33
CA PHE A 178 6.50 8.46 -0.36
C PHE A 178 5.00 8.80 -0.33
N GLU A 179 4.44 9.11 0.84
CA GLU A 179 3.04 9.49 0.97
C GLU A 179 2.71 10.74 0.17
N PHE A 180 3.55 11.79 0.24
CA PHE A 180 3.36 13.00 -0.54
C PHE A 180 3.37 12.73 -2.05
N TRP A 181 4.40 12.03 -2.53
CA TRP A 181 4.63 11.83 -3.95
C TRP A 181 3.60 10.86 -4.53
N LEU A 182 3.39 9.71 -3.89
CA LEU A 182 2.40 8.72 -4.31
C LEU A 182 1.02 9.37 -4.44
N TYR A 183 0.55 10.05 -3.40
CA TYR A 183 -0.74 10.74 -3.43
C TYR A 183 -0.82 11.74 -4.59
N THR A 184 0.21 12.57 -4.75
CA THR A 184 0.21 13.65 -5.75
C THR A 184 0.24 13.09 -7.16
N SER A 185 1.15 12.16 -7.45
CA SER A 185 1.27 11.54 -8.77
C SER A 185 0.01 10.75 -9.12
N HIS A 186 -0.53 10.01 -8.16
CA HIS A 186 -1.72 9.20 -8.35
C HIS A 186 -2.94 10.08 -8.67
N ARG A 187 -3.16 11.15 -7.90
CA ARG A 187 -4.23 12.12 -8.17
C ARG A 187 -4.07 12.82 -9.52
N ILE A 188 -2.84 13.19 -9.90
CA ILE A 188 -2.55 13.78 -11.22
C ILE A 188 -2.88 12.78 -12.33
N MET A 189 -2.51 11.51 -12.16
CA MET A 189 -2.78 10.46 -13.15
C MET A 189 -4.28 10.17 -13.30
N HIS A 190 -5.10 10.47 -12.29
CA HIS A 190 -6.57 10.43 -12.38
C HIS A 190 -7.21 11.63 -13.09
N LEU A 191 -6.45 12.66 -13.46
CA LEU A 191 -7.00 13.76 -14.25
C LEU A 191 -7.52 13.21 -15.60
N PRO A 192 -8.70 13.65 -16.10
CA PRO A 192 -9.33 13.07 -17.28
C PRO A 192 -8.42 12.99 -18.53
N ALA A 193 -7.54 13.99 -18.71
CA ALA A 193 -6.58 14.05 -19.80
C ALA A 193 -5.46 13.00 -19.70
N LEU A 194 -5.10 12.57 -18.48
CA LEU A 194 -3.99 11.65 -18.22
C LEU A 194 -4.47 10.23 -17.91
N TYR A 195 -5.67 10.06 -17.35
CA TYR A 195 -6.18 8.77 -16.87
C TYR A 195 -6.13 7.69 -17.94
N LYS A 196 -6.67 7.97 -19.13
CA LYS A 196 -6.69 7.02 -20.25
C LYS A 196 -5.28 6.62 -20.72
N LEU A 197 -4.30 7.53 -20.56
CA LEU A 197 -2.92 7.35 -21.03
C LEU A 197 -2.02 6.67 -20.00
N THR A 198 -2.30 6.85 -18.71
CA THR A 198 -1.36 6.49 -17.64
C THR A 198 -1.90 5.40 -16.73
N HIS A 199 -3.16 5.53 -16.27
CA HIS A 199 -3.64 4.82 -15.08
C HIS A 199 -4.88 3.95 -15.29
N LYS A 200 -5.60 4.11 -16.42
CA LYS A 200 -6.72 3.24 -16.81
C LYS A 200 -6.33 1.75 -16.87
N ARG A 201 -5.06 1.45 -17.20
CA ARG A 201 -4.56 0.06 -17.24
C ARG A 201 -4.50 -0.56 -15.84
N HIS A 202 -4.01 0.19 -14.85
CA HIS A 202 -3.95 -0.25 -13.45
C HIS A 202 -5.35 -0.55 -12.92
N HIS A 203 -6.30 0.31 -13.25
CA HIS A 203 -7.71 0.23 -12.87
C HIS A 203 -8.55 -0.82 -13.60
N VAL A 204 -7.97 -1.60 -14.53
CA VAL A 204 -8.73 -2.65 -15.22
C VAL A 204 -9.21 -3.72 -14.23
N HIS A 205 -8.45 -3.93 -13.15
CA HIS A 205 -8.73 -4.92 -12.11
C HIS A 205 -9.50 -4.30 -10.95
N HIS A 206 -10.79 -4.05 -11.16
CA HIS A 206 -11.72 -3.60 -10.12
C HIS A 206 -11.69 -4.47 -8.84
N ASN A 207 -11.36 -5.76 -9.00
CA ASN A 207 -10.97 -6.64 -7.90
C ASN A 207 -9.46 -6.87 -7.97
N PRO A 208 -8.64 -6.03 -7.31
CA PRO A 208 -7.20 -6.15 -7.38
C PRO A 208 -6.74 -7.46 -6.73
N PHE A 209 -5.63 -7.98 -7.24
CA PHE A 209 -4.88 -9.09 -6.67
C PHE A 209 -3.40 -8.71 -6.69
N THR A 210 -2.58 -9.32 -5.83
CA THR A 210 -1.23 -8.85 -5.46
C THR A 210 -0.35 -8.40 -6.64
N VAL A 211 -0.23 -9.22 -7.69
CA VAL A 211 0.65 -8.91 -8.84
C VAL A 211 0.07 -7.89 -9.82
N ALA A 212 -1.22 -7.55 -9.70
CA ALA A 212 -1.89 -6.53 -10.52
C ALA A 212 -1.42 -5.11 -10.18
N ASN A 213 -0.82 -4.88 -9.02
CA ASN A 213 -0.31 -3.56 -8.62
C ASN A 213 0.57 -2.91 -9.71
N PHE A 214 1.49 -3.68 -10.29
CA PHE A 214 2.40 -3.20 -11.33
C PHE A 214 1.90 -3.50 -12.75
N TYR A 215 0.64 -3.92 -12.90
CA TYR A 215 0.00 -3.99 -14.21
C TYR A 215 -0.41 -2.59 -14.67
N SER A 216 0.59 -1.76 -14.95
CA SER A 216 0.43 -0.36 -15.28
C SER A 216 1.24 0.03 -16.51
N THR A 217 1.18 1.31 -16.88
CA THR A 217 1.96 1.82 -17.99
C THR A 217 3.43 2.02 -17.58
N PRO A 218 4.40 1.99 -18.52
CA PRO A 218 5.77 2.35 -18.21
C PRO A 218 5.89 3.73 -17.55
N PHE A 219 5.05 4.68 -17.97
CA PHE A 219 5.00 6.01 -17.37
C PHE A 219 4.64 5.92 -15.88
N GLU A 220 3.58 5.20 -15.52
CA GLU A 220 3.19 5.01 -14.12
C GLU A 220 4.28 4.29 -13.31
N GLN A 221 4.93 3.27 -13.88
CA GLN A 221 6.01 2.58 -13.20
C GLN A 221 7.19 3.49 -12.87
N ILE A 222 7.57 4.38 -13.80
CA ILE A 222 8.65 5.33 -13.56
C ILE A 222 8.18 6.45 -12.63
N PHE A 223 7.10 7.13 -12.99
CA PHE A 223 6.69 8.36 -12.31
C PHE A 223 6.01 8.12 -10.98
N GLN A 224 5.23 7.07 -10.81
CA GLN A 224 4.62 6.75 -9.52
C GLN A 224 5.59 5.88 -8.72
N ASN A 225 6.02 4.72 -9.24
CA ASN A 225 6.72 3.74 -8.41
C ASN A 225 8.19 4.11 -8.14
N ASN A 226 9.01 4.33 -9.18
CA ASN A 226 10.42 4.72 -8.96
C ASN A 226 10.52 6.06 -8.25
N LEU A 227 9.75 7.09 -8.65
CA LEU A 227 9.89 8.40 -8.03
C LEU A 227 9.35 8.47 -6.59
N SER A 228 8.42 7.60 -6.19
CA SER A 228 8.05 7.45 -4.78
C SER A 228 9.24 6.98 -3.92
N GLY A 229 10.22 6.29 -4.52
CA GLY A 229 11.48 5.90 -3.87
C GLY A 229 12.51 7.02 -3.74
N LEU A 230 12.28 8.23 -4.29
CA LEU A 230 13.23 9.34 -4.21
C LEU A 230 13.45 9.89 -2.80
N GLY A 231 12.65 9.48 -1.81
CA GLY A 231 12.86 9.87 -0.41
C GLY A 231 14.28 9.52 0.07
N ALA A 232 14.82 8.40 -0.41
CA ALA A 232 16.20 7.95 -0.20
C ALA A 232 17.27 8.83 -0.87
N LEU A 233 16.87 9.77 -1.74
CA LEU A 233 17.75 10.71 -2.42
C LEU A 233 17.70 12.12 -1.80
N LEU A 234 16.58 12.47 -1.14
CA LEU A 234 16.45 13.72 -0.40
C LEU A 234 17.46 13.78 0.74
N LEU A 235 17.56 12.68 1.49
CA LEU A 235 18.63 12.38 2.41
C LEU A 235 19.42 11.24 1.81
N PRO A 236 20.76 11.30 1.70
CA PRO A 236 21.57 10.18 1.23
C PRO A 236 21.49 8.98 2.21
N ALA A 237 20.35 8.29 2.29
CA ALA A 237 20.04 7.40 3.40
C ALA A 237 21.02 6.21 3.43
N HIS A 238 21.20 5.63 4.61
CA HIS A 238 22.00 4.42 4.73
C HIS A 238 21.29 3.25 4.02
N PRO A 239 22.00 2.35 3.30
CA PRO A 239 21.34 1.25 2.59
C PRO A 239 20.52 0.32 3.47
N SER A 240 20.93 0.10 4.72
CA SER A 240 20.10 -0.58 5.73
C SER A 240 18.70 0.04 5.83
N THR A 241 18.62 1.37 5.96
CA THR A 241 17.33 2.07 6.00
C THR A 241 16.55 1.84 4.72
N MET A 242 17.21 1.91 3.56
CA MET A 242 16.58 1.60 2.28
C MET A 242 16.06 0.17 2.20
N TRP A 243 16.79 -0.82 2.74
CA TRP A 243 16.39 -2.22 2.72
C TRP A 243 15.10 -2.45 3.50
N PHE A 244 15.05 -1.96 4.74
CA PHE A 244 13.87 -2.09 5.60
C PHE A 244 12.70 -1.27 5.09
N PHE A 245 12.96 -0.06 4.58
CA PHE A 245 11.93 0.76 3.96
C PHE A 245 11.37 0.07 2.71
N SER A 246 12.21 -0.35 1.75
CA SER A 246 11.77 -1.05 0.55
C SER A 246 11.04 -2.35 0.87
N ALA A 247 11.52 -3.13 1.84
CA ALA A 247 10.84 -4.33 2.30
C ALA A 247 9.42 -4.04 2.79
N TYR A 248 9.27 -3.01 3.63
CA TYR A 248 7.96 -2.56 4.09
C TYR A 248 7.10 -2.07 2.92
N ARG A 249 7.62 -1.22 2.03
CA ARG A 249 6.87 -0.69 0.87
C ARG A 249 6.37 -1.80 -0.04
N TYR A 250 7.17 -2.84 -0.28
CA TYR A 250 6.77 -4.00 -1.07
C TYR A 250 5.70 -4.85 -0.37
N LEU A 251 5.81 -5.05 0.95
CA LEU A 251 4.75 -5.66 1.73
C LEU A 251 3.47 -4.84 1.66
N GLU A 252 3.57 -3.52 1.83
CA GLU A 252 2.42 -2.60 1.86
C GLU A 252 1.67 -2.62 0.54
N THR A 253 2.43 -2.49 -0.54
CA THR A 253 1.91 -2.49 -1.91
C THR A 253 1.27 -3.84 -2.27
N ALA A 254 1.89 -4.96 -1.89
CA ALA A 254 1.33 -6.28 -2.17
C ALA A 254 0.04 -6.53 -1.37
N THR A 255 0.03 -6.16 -0.09
CA THR A 255 -1.13 -6.37 0.79
C THR A 255 -2.30 -5.44 0.45
N SER A 256 -2.04 -4.18 0.10
CA SER A 256 -3.09 -3.22 -0.30
C SER A 256 -3.82 -3.64 -1.58
N HIS A 257 -3.15 -4.38 -2.45
CA HIS A 257 -3.71 -4.94 -3.69
C HIS A 257 -4.14 -6.41 -3.57
N SER A 258 -4.00 -7.03 -2.40
CA SER A 258 -4.21 -8.47 -2.26
C SER A 258 -5.66 -8.92 -2.53
N GLY A 259 -6.62 -8.01 -2.36
CA GLY A 259 -8.04 -8.34 -2.33
C GLY A 259 -8.50 -8.94 -0.99
N TYR A 260 -7.65 -8.90 0.03
CA TYR A 260 -7.91 -9.39 1.38
C TYR A 260 -7.64 -8.31 2.42
N ALA A 261 -8.46 -8.27 3.47
CA ALA A 261 -8.28 -7.40 4.61
C ALA A 261 -7.88 -8.23 5.85
N ILE A 262 -6.75 -8.92 5.74
CA ILE A 262 -6.17 -9.73 6.82
C ILE A 262 -5.65 -8.77 7.91
N PRO A 263 -5.74 -9.08 9.21
CA PRO A 263 -5.13 -8.23 10.23
C PRO A 263 -3.65 -7.94 9.92
N PHE A 264 -3.22 -6.70 10.11
CA PHE A 264 -1.88 -6.22 9.74
C PHE A 264 -1.60 -6.16 8.22
N SER A 265 -2.58 -6.44 7.35
CA SER A 265 -2.49 -6.17 5.92
C SER A 265 -2.78 -4.69 5.69
N THR A 266 -1.75 -3.94 5.31
CA THR A 266 -1.84 -2.49 5.27
C THR A 266 -2.75 -2.00 4.16
N ASN A 267 -3.73 -1.18 4.53
CA ASN A 267 -4.51 -0.30 3.67
C ASN A 267 -5.36 -1.00 2.58
N ALA A 268 -5.61 -2.30 2.72
CA ALA A 268 -6.32 -3.09 1.71
C ALA A 268 -7.76 -2.62 1.48
N ILE A 269 -8.49 -2.25 2.52
CA ILE A 269 -9.88 -1.78 2.40
C ILE A 269 -9.94 -0.41 1.71
N PHE A 270 -9.08 0.52 2.12
CA PHE A 270 -9.02 1.88 1.58
C PHE A 270 -8.68 1.88 0.10
N HIS A 271 -7.68 1.07 -0.29
CA HIS A 271 -7.27 0.99 -1.68
C HIS A 271 -8.25 0.17 -2.52
N ASN A 272 -8.89 -0.86 -1.97
CA ASN A 272 -9.97 -1.57 -2.68
C ASN A 272 -11.17 -0.64 -2.95
N TYR A 273 -11.49 0.27 -2.01
CA TYR A 273 -12.51 1.31 -2.21
C TYR A 273 -12.11 2.25 -3.36
N HIS A 274 -10.84 2.64 -3.44
CA HIS A 274 -10.30 3.43 -4.56
C HIS A 274 -10.51 2.76 -5.92
N HIS A 275 -10.08 1.49 -6.08
CA HIS A 275 -10.26 0.68 -7.31
C HIS A 275 -11.72 0.51 -7.73
N ARG A 276 -12.65 0.77 -6.81
CA ARG A 276 -14.08 0.65 -7.06
C ARG A 276 -14.73 1.99 -7.42
N MET A 277 -14.35 3.06 -6.73
CA MET A 277 -14.96 4.38 -6.92
C MET A 277 -14.24 5.21 -7.98
N PHE A 278 -12.99 4.89 -8.31
CA PHE A 278 -12.12 5.62 -9.25
C PHE A 278 -11.84 7.09 -8.88
N GLU A 279 -12.35 7.55 -7.74
CA GLU A 279 -12.20 8.91 -7.25
C GLU A 279 -11.94 8.90 -5.75
N GLY A 280 -10.96 9.71 -5.33
CA GLY A 280 -10.53 9.79 -3.93
C GLY A 280 -9.59 8.67 -3.51
N ASN A 281 -9.16 8.66 -2.25
CA ASN A 281 -8.34 7.59 -1.67
C ASN A 281 -7.02 7.34 -2.45
N TYR A 282 -6.30 8.41 -2.78
CA TYR A 282 -5.11 8.33 -3.64
C TYR A 282 -3.83 7.91 -2.89
N GLY A 283 -3.76 8.10 -1.58
CA GLY A 283 -2.67 7.62 -0.75
C GLY A 283 -2.74 6.11 -0.48
N ILE A 284 -1.59 5.50 -0.16
CA ILE A 284 -1.52 4.09 0.26
C ILE A 284 -0.98 3.94 1.70
N HIS A 285 -0.58 5.03 2.38
CA HIS A 285 0.05 4.94 3.69
C HIS A 285 -0.80 4.24 4.74
N ALA A 286 -0.15 3.32 5.46
CA ALA A 286 -0.78 2.51 6.49
C ALA A 286 -1.14 3.33 7.75
N GLY A 287 -2.37 3.18 8.23
CA GLY A 287 -2.85 3.82 9.47
C GLY A 287 -3.56 5.15 9.26
N ILE A 288 -2.93 6.16 8.67
CA ILE A 288 -3.55 7.49 8.46
C ILE A 288 -3.20 8.03 7.07
N PRO A 289 -4.19 8.23 6.18
CA PRO A 289 -3.96 8.75 4.83
C PRO A 289 -3.85 10.28 4.89
N PHE A 290 -2.71 10.78 5.39
CA PHE A 290 -2.51 12.20 5.71
C PHE A 290 -2.82 13.11 4.54
N MET A 291 -2.34 12.77 3.33
CA MET A 291 -2.54 13.63 2.17
C MET A 291 -4.00 13.66 1.73
N ASP A 292 -4.70 12.52 1.76
CA ASP A 292 -6.12 12.49 1.45
C ASP A 292 -6.96 13.25 2.49
N LEU A 293 -6.54 13.25 3.76
CA LEU A 293 -7.20 14.04 4.81
C LEU A 293 -6.99 15.53 4.60
N ILE A 294 -5.75 15.96 4.33
CA ILE A 294 -5.39 17.36 4.10
C ILE A 294 -6.12 17.90 2.87
N CYS A 295 -6.20 17.10 1.81
CA CYS A 295 -6.84 17.51 0.56
C CYS A 295 -8.34 17.20 0.47
N GLY A 296 -8.93 16.53 1.47
CA GLY A 296 -10.34 16.20 1.51
C GLY A 296 -10.78 15.10 0.52
N THR A 297 -9.87 14.29 0.01
CA THR A 297 -10.14 13.24 -1.00
C THR A 297 -10.49 11.88 -0.41
N SER A 298 -10.64 11.76 0.91
CA SER A 298 -11.07 10.53 1.61
C SER A 298 -12.42 10.67 2.33
N HIS A 299 -13.14 11.78 2.13
CA HIS A 299 -14.37 12.08 2.88
C HIS A 299 -15.43 10.99 2.70
N GLU A 300 -15.72 10.61 1.45
CA GLU A 300 -16.74 9.60 1.15
C GLU A 300 -16.37 8.23 1.72
N TYR A 301 -15.10 7.85 1.67
CA TYR A 301 -14.61 6.64 2.32
C TYR A 301 -14.86 6.64 3.83
N PHE A 302 -14.55 7.72 4.53
CA PHE A 302 -14.74 7.77 5.98
C PHE A 302 -16.22 7.85 6.39
N GLN A 303 -17.07 8.48 5.57
CA GLN A 303 -18.53 8.43 5.75
C GLN A 303 -19.06 7.00 5.60
N TRP A 304 -18.63 6.33 4.54
CA TRP A 304 -18.93 4.92 4.31
C TRP A 304 -18.47 4.04 5.47
N ARG A 305 -17.20 4.18 5.88
CA ARG A 305 -16.61 3.40 6.97
C ARG A 305 -17.35 3.61 8.29
N TYR A 306 -17.78 4.83 8.59
CA TYR A 306 -18.56 5.14 9.78
C TYR A 306 -19.92 4.43 9.74
N LYS A 307 -20.67 4.55 8.63
CA LYS A 307 -21.95 3.86 8.45
C LYS A 307 -21.76 2.35 8.61
N TYR A 308 -20.71 1.79 8.03
CA TYR A 308 -20.38 0.38 8.16
C TYR A 308 -20.09 -0.01 9.61
N ALA A 309 -19.22 0.71 10.32
CA ALA A 309 -18.89 0.43 11.72
C ALA A 309 -20.11 0.48 12.66
N MET A 310 -21.03 1.42 12.42
CA MET A 310 -22.26 1.58 13.21
C MET A 310 -23.29 0.48 12.94
N THR A 311 -23.33 -0.05 11.72
CA THR A 311 -24.32 -1.08 11.32
C THR A 311 -23.81 -2.49 11.55
N HIS A 312 -22.49 -2.71 11.62
CA HIS A 312 -21.90 -4.04 11.58
C HIS A 312 -21.08 -4.45 12.81
N HIS A 313 -21.09 -3.69 13.91
CA HIS A 313 -20.31 -3.92 15.13
C HIS A 313 -18.84 -4.25 14.83
N TRP A 314 -17.93 -3.29 15.07
CA TRP A 314 -16.50 -3.38 14.77
C TRP A 314 -15.78 -4.69 15.19
N LEU A 315 -16.37 -5.46 16.13
CA LEU A 315 -15.85 -6.70 16.72
C LEU A 315 -16.52 -7.99 16.25
N THR A 316 -17.56 -7.96 15.41
CA THR A 316 -18.14 -9.21 14.95
C THR A 316 -17.31 -9.75 13.79
N ASN A 317 -16.92 -11.03 13.90
CA ASN A 317 -16.21 -11.86 12.91
C ASN A 317 -16.92 -11.99 11.55
N ARG A 318 -17.68 -10.98 11.10
CA ARG A 318 -18.20 -10.93 9.74
C ARG A 318 -17.03 -10.67 8.81
N PRO A 319 -16.79 -11.57 7.85
CA PRO A 319 -15.76 -11.32 6.88
C PRO A 319 -16.15 -10.10 6.04
N ILE A 320 -15.18 -9.26 5.71
CA ILE A 320 -15.37 -8.05 4.90
C ILE A 320 -16.03 -8.35 3.54
N LYS A 321 -16.09 -9.62 3.12
CA LYS A 321 -16.95 -10.12 2.02
C LYS A 321 -18.42 -9.65 2.11
N ASP A 322 -18.99 -9.64 3.32
CA ASP A 322 -20.39 -9.29 3.56
C ASP A 322 -20.51 -7.76 3.58
N ALA A 323 -19.50 -7.07 4.14
CA ALA A 323 -19.33 -5.62 4.07
C ALA A 323 -19.33 -5.12 2.64
N ALA A 324 -18.42 -5.64 1.81
CA ALA A 324 -18.23 -5.25 0.43
C ALA A 324 -19.44 -5.64 -0.43
N SER A 325 -20.10 -6.77 -0.15
CA SER A 325 -21.39 -7.15 -0.75
C SER A 325 -22.47 -6.11 -0.44
N ASP A 326 -22.56 -5.65 0.80
CA ASP A 326 -23.53 -4.65 1.20
C ASP A 326 -23.16 -3.27 0.64
N VAL A 327 -21.87 -2.94 0.49
CA VAL A 327 -21.40 -1.79 -0.31
C VAL A 327 -21.79 -1.95 -1.78
N VAL A 328 -21.68 -3.16 -2.36
CA VAL A 328 -22.13 -3.48 -3.74
C VAL A 328 -23.61 -3.17 -3.90
N LYS A 329 -24.43 -3.65 -2.97
CA LYS A 329 -25.88 -3.45 -3.02
C LYS A 329 -26.30 -2.02 -2.70
N GLU A 330 -25.71 -1.36 -1.70
CA GLU A 330 -26.09 0.01 -1.34
C GLU A 330 -25.71 1.04 -2.40
N LEU A 331 -24.53 0.91 -3.04
CA LEU A 331 -24.10 1.82 -4.11
C LEU A 331 -24.81 1.58 -5.45
N ASP A 332 -25.22 0.34 -5.75
CA ASP A 332 -26.10 0.04 -6.91
C ASP A 332 -27.51 0.64 -6.72
N VAL A 333 -28.00 0.71 -5.47
CA VAL A 333 -29.35 1.24 -5.14
C VAL A 333 -29.38 2.77 -5.12
N GLU A 334 -28.26 3.44 -4.85
CA GLU A 334 -28.15 4.91 -4.87
C GLU A 334 -28.03 5.51 -6.29
N GLY A 335 -28.08 4.69 -7.35
CA GLY A 335 -28.24 5.19 -8.72
C GLY A 335 -27.02 5.93 -9.27
N VAL A 336 -25.80 5.60 -8.79
CA VAL A 336 -24.59 5.97 -9.53
C VAL A 336 -24.54 5.07 -10.77
N ASP A 337 -25.13 5.55 -11.85
CA ASP A 337 -24.99 4.96 -13.18
C ASP A 337 -23.49 4.94 -13.53
N LEU A 338 -22.85 3.79 -13.31
CA LEU A 338 -21.49 3.48 -13.80
C LEU A 338 -21.56 3.14 -15.30
N GLY A 339 -22.29 3.98 -16.05
CA GLY A 339 -22.53 3.90 -17.48
C GLY A 339 -21.21 4.04 -18.26
N GLY A 340 -21.00 3.11 -19.18
CA GLY A 340 -19.72 2.90 -19.86
C GLY A 340 -19.25 4.01 -20.79
N ALA A 341 -17.92 4.16 -20.84
CA ALA A 341 -17.10 4.58 -22.01
C ALA A 341 -15.59 4.38 -21.74
#